data_AF-A0A1G1H225-F1
#
_entry.id   AF-A0A1G1H225-F1
#
_cell.length_a   1.000
_cell.length_b   1.000
_cell.length_c   1.000
_cell.angle_alpha   90.00
_cell.angle_beta   90.00
_cell.angle_gamma   90.00
#
_symmetry.space_group_name_H-M   'P 1'
#
loop_
_entity.id
_entity.type
_entity.pdbx_description
1 polymer ?
#
loop_
_entity_poly.entity_id
_entity_poly.type
_entity_poly.pdbx_seq_one_letter_code
_entity_poly.pdbx_strand_id
1 'polypeptide(L)'
;MRYAMGIGELMMLSCATASWADMGFDPRYERDYNIFNQATQYQPDNPLNPANAYDPNSAFNPVNRYDPGNPENPVNRYNPNNPFNPVNQYHPDNPLNPANKYNPNVPFAPLDGGARPREMTGPKNRKLQ
;
A
#
# COMPACT_ATOMS: atom_id res chain seq x y z
N MET A 1 -12.63 -36.15 53.94
CA MET A 1 -11.49 -35.21 54.14
C MET A 1 -11.17 -34.55 52.80
N ARG A 2 -11.39 -33.23 52.70
CA ARG A 2 -10.71 -32.17 51.88
C ARG A 2 -10.32 -32.54 50.43
N TYR A 3 -10.75 -31.87 49.35
CA TYR A 3 -10.72 -30.42 49.06
C TYR A 3 -11.81 -30.01 48.04
N ALA A 4 -12.29 -28.77 48.18
CA ALA A 4 -13.00 -28.01 47.16
C ALA A 4 -12.00 -27.19 46.33
N MET A 5 -12.21 -27.09 45.00
CA MET A 5 -11.71 -26.09 44.01
C MET A 5 -11.98 -26.70 42.61
N GLY A 6 -12.51 -26.03 41.59
CA GLY A 6 -12.81 -24.63 41.42
C GLY A 6 -13.81 -24.41 40.27
N ILE A 7 -14.63 -23.39 40.47
CA ILE A 7 -15.27 -22.59 39.44
C ILE A 7 -14.18 -22.06 38.48
N GLY A 8 -14.09 -22.56 37.25
CA GLY A 8 -12.97 -22.12 36.40
C GLY A 8 -12.84 -22.75 35.02
N GLU A 9 -13.93 -23.11 34.35
CA GLU A 9 -13.90 -23.32 32.89
C GLU A 9 -14.87 -22.34 32.20
N LEU A 10 -14.77 -21.08 32.64
CA LEU A 10 -15.03 -19.93 31.78
C LEU A 10 -13.71 -19.67 31.02
N MET A 11 -13.81 -19.38 29.73
CA MET A 11 -12.70 -19.29 28.76
C MET A 11 -12.20 -20.63 28.23
N MET A 12 -13.10 -21.38 27.59
CA MET A 12 -12.72 -22.01 26.33
C MET A 12 -12.28 -20.89 25.40
N LEU A 13 -10.97 -20.67 25.42
CA LEU A 13 -10.17 -19.79 24.62
C LEU A 13 -10.43 -20.16 23.16
N SER A 14 -11.52 -19.64 22.59
CA SER A 14 -11.56 -19.38 21.17
C SER A 14 -10.46 -18.35 20.95
N CYS A 15 -9.25 -18.85 20.67
CA CYS A 15 -8.31 -18.13 19.86
C CYS A 15 -9.10 -17.80 18.60
N ALA A 16 -9.73 -16.63 18.61
CA ALA A 16 -10.04 -15.89 17.43
C ALA A 16 -8.75 -16.01 16.63
N THR A 17 -8.82 -16.72 15.52
CA THR A 17 -7.88 -16.45 14.45
C THR A 17 -8.02 -14.95 14.29
N ALA A 18 -7.08 -14.20 14.84
CA ALA A 18 -6.85 -12.84 14.41
C ALA A 18 -6.64 -13.07 12.92
N SER A 19 -7.71 -12.89 12.14
CA SER A 19 -7.56 -12.61 10.74
C SER A 19 -6.58 -11.46 10.79
N TRP A 20 -5.39 -11.73 10.28
CA TRP A 20 -4.45 -10.71 9.92
C TRP A 20 -5.20 -9.96 8.83
N ALA A 21 -6.14 -9.11 9.24
CA ALA A 21 -6.69 -8.08 8.39
C ALA A 21 -5.43 -7.43 7.86
N ASP A 22 -5.33 -7.45 6.54
CA ASP A 22 -4.22 -6.96 5.75
C ASP A 22 -4.03 -5.46 6.08
N MET A 23 -3.47 -5.18 7.26
CA MET A 23 -3.04 -3.87 7.73
C MET A 23 -1.78 -3.60 6.94
N GLY A 24 -2.00 -3.27 5.68
CA GLY A 24 -1.03 -3.34 4.60
C GLY A 24 -1.16 -2.15 3.67
N PHE A 25 -0.42 -2.20 2.58
CA PHE A 25 -0.55 -1.24 1.50
C PHE A 25 -1.72 -1.67 0.62
N ASP A 26 -2.81 -0.92 0.62
CA ASP A 26 -3.98 -1.26 -0.19
C ASP A 26 -3.65 -1.10 -1.70
N PRO A 27 -3.93 -2.13 -2.54
CA PRO A 27 -3.70 -2.10 -3.98
C PRO A 27 -4.30 -0.89 -4.70
N ARG A 28 -5.34 -0.24 -4.14
CA ARG A 28 -5.91 1.00 -4.71
C ARG A 28 -4.90 2.14 -4.82
N TYR A 29 -3.84 2.12 -4.03
CA TYR A 29 -2.77 3.12 -4.05
C TYR A 29 -1.60 2.74 -4.96
N GLU A 30 -1.55 1.51 -5.50
CA GLU A 30 -0.49 1.07 -6.41
C GLU A 30 -0.58 1.80 -7.75
N ARG A 31 0.57 2.17 -8.32
CA ARG A 31 0.68 2.67 -9.70
C ARG A 31 1.75 1.90 -10.44
N ASP A 32 1.39 1.41 -11.62
CA ASP A 32 2.30 0.71 -12.53
C ASP A 32 3.31 1.67 -13.21
N TYR A 33 3.41 2.91 -12.74
CA TYR A 33 4.27 3.95 -13.25
C TYR A 33 4.93 4.73 -12.12
N ASN A 34 6.01 5.41 -12.46
CA ASN A 34 6.69 6.33 -11.56
C ASN A 34 5.88 7.62 -11.38
N ILE A 35 5.45 7.89 -10.14
CA ILE A 35 4.64 9.06 -9.77
C ILE A 35 5.37 10.42 -9.94
N PHE A 36 6.70 10.41 -10.03
CA PHE A 36 7.52 11.59 -10.32
C PHE A 36 7.64 11.91 -11.82
N ASN A 37 7.14 11.05 -12.70
CA ASN A 37 7.22 11.28 -14.14
C ASN A 37 6.38 12.51 -14.54
N GLN A 38 6.99 13.46 -15.24
CA GLN A 38 6.31 14.67 -15.71
C GLN A 38 5.14 14.36 -16.65
N ALA A 39 5.26 13.30 -17.46
CA ALA A 39 4.19 12.89 -18.37
C ALA A 39 2.92 12.42 -17.64
N THR A 40 3.06 11.92 -16.40
CA THR A 40 1.94 11.43 -15.58
C THR A 40 1.56 12.39 -14.45
N GLN A 41 2.22 13.55 -14.32
CA GLN A 41 2.02 14.52 -13.23
C GLN A 41 0.54 14.94 -13.05
N TYR A 42 -0.19 15.05 -14.15
CA TYR A 42 -1.60 15.46 -14.17
C TYR A 42 -2.58 14.31 -14.42
N GLN A 43 -2.12 13.05 -14.40
CA GLN A 43 -3.06 11.94 -14.44
C GLN A 43 -3.95 11.98 -13.20
N PRO A 44 -5.27 11.70 -13.33
CA PRO A 44 -6.20 11.71 -12.20
C PRO A 44 -5.80 10.76 -11.09
N ASP A 45 -5.17 9.63 -11.43
CA ASP A 45 -4.75 8.63 -10.46
C ASP A 45 -3.37 8.94 -9.85
N ASN A 46 -2.59 9.90 -10.38
CA ASN A 46 -1.26 10.20 -9.82
C ASN A 46 -1.41 10.85 -8.44
N PRO A 47 -0.94 10.22 -7.37
CA PRO A 47 -1.11 10.76 -6.02
C PRO A 47 -0.47 12.15 -5.81
N LEU A 48 0.50 12.55 -6.63
CA LEU A 48 1.15 13.88 -6.57
C LEU A 48 0.41 14.96 -7.39
N ASN A 49 -0.65 14.60 -8.10
CA ASN A 49 -1.50 15.57 -8.79
C ASN A 49 -2.10 16.54 -7.75
N PRO A 50 -1.96 17.86 -7.91
CA PRO A 50 -2.50 18.84 -6.95
C PRO A 50 -4.01 18.68 -6.68
N ALA A 51 -4.78 18.19 -7.66
CA ALA A 51 -6.21 17.92 -7.48
C ALA A 51 -6.49 16.81 -6.46
N ASN A 52 -5.54 15.89 -6.26
CA ASN A 52 -5.70 14.71 -5.40
C ASN A 52 -5.52 15.01 -3.91
N ALA A 53 -5.16 16.23 -3.52
CA ALA A 53 -5.17 16.65 -2.13
C ALA A 53 -6.57 16.53 -1.49
N TYR A 54 -7.63 16.55 -2.30
CA TYR A 54 -9.03 16.44 -1.88
C TYR A 54 -9.71 15.15 -2.36
N ASP A 55 -9.01 14.27 -3.07
CA ASP A 55 -9.58 13.02 -3.57
C ASP A 55 -9.74 12.03 -2.40
N PRO A 56 -10.96 11.53 -2.11
CA PRO A 56 -11.21 10.54 -1.05
C PRO A 56 -10.53 9.18 -1.30
N ASN A 57 -9.88 8.95 -2.45
CA ASN A 57 -9.09 7.76 -2.72
C ASN A 57 -7.58 8.02 -2.77
N SER A 58 -7.12 9.25 -2.54
CA SER A 58 -5.69 9.57 -2.53
C SER A 58 -5.04 9.15 -1.21
N ALA A 59 -3.82 8.59 -1.28
CA ALA A 59 -3.03 8.27 -0.10
C ALA A 59 -2.67 9.55 0.69
N PHE A 60 -2.50 10.66 -0.03
CA PHE A 60 -2.07 11.96 0.50
C PHE A 60 -3.23 12.85 0.93
N ASN A 61 -4.48 12.39 0.80
CA ASN A 61 -5.61 13.11 1.38
C ASN A 61 -5.53 13.00 2.91
N PRO A 62 -5.48 14.14 3.64
CA PRO A 62 -5.36 14.13 5.10
C PRO A 62 -6.47 13.37 5.82
N VAL A 63 -7.67 13.31 5.24
CA VAL A 63 -8.82 12.58 5.81
C VAL A 63 -8.58 11.07 5.78
N ASN A 64 -7.97 10.57 4.69
CA ASN A 64 -7.75 9.14 4.48
C ASN A 64 -6.59 8.59 5.28
N ARG A 65 -5.75 9.43 5.90
CA ARG A 65 -4.56 8.99 6.63
C ARG A 65 -4.89 7.97 7.72
N TYR A 66 -6.11 7.96 8.24
CA TYR A 66 -6.53 7.00 9.27
C TYR A 66 -7.24 5.76 8.73
N ASP A 67 -7.45 5.66 7.41
CA ASP A 67 -8.01 4.45 6.80
C ASP A 67 -7.07 3.26 7.06
N PRO A 68 -7.59 2.09 7.46
CA PRO A 68 -6.76 0.92 7.74
C PRO A 68 -5.96 0.38 6.54
N GLY A 69 -6.30 0.77 5.32
CA GLY A 69 -5.56 0.40 4.10
C GLY A 69 -4.65 1.52 3.57
N ASN A 70 -4.70 2.74 4.13
CA ASN A 70 -3.87 3.84 3.65
C ASN A 70 -2.40 3.58 4.02
N PRO A 71 -1.45 3.69 3.08
CA PRO A 71 -0.03 3.49 3.38
C PRO A 71 0.56 4.55 4.33
N GLU A 72 -0.03 5.75 4.44
CA GLU A 72 0.33 6.77 5.44
C GLU A 72 -0.27 6.49 6.83
N ASN A 73 -1.11 5.46 6.98
CA ASN A 73 -1.69 5.11 8.27
C ASN A 73 -0.61 4.93 9.34
N PRO A 74 -0.77 5.49 10.55
CA PRO A 74 0.24 5.40 11.60
C PRO A 74 0.72 3.98 11.93
N VAL A 75 -0.13 2.97 11.71
CA VAL A 75 0.23 1.56 11.84
C VAL A 75 0.91 1.06 10.56
N ASN A 76 0.26 1.21 9.39
CA ASN A 76 0.76 0.66 8.13
C ASN A 76 2.09 1.25 7.67
N ARG A 77 2.36 2.52 7.98
CA ARG A 77 3.59 3.20 7.55
C ARG A 77 4.86 2.53 8.07
N TYR A 78 4.78 1.80 9.18
CA TYR A 78 5.93 1.09 9.75
C TYR A 78 6.06 -0.35 9.25
N ASN A 79 5.18 -0.81 8.37
CA ASN A 79 5.34 -2.10 7.72
C ASN A 79 6.68 -2.12 6.93
N PRO A 80 7.48 -3.18 7.04
CA PRO A 80 8.79 -3.26 6.38
C PRO A 80 8.73 -3.04 4.87
N ASN A 81 7.61 -3.41 4.24
CA ASN A 81 7.47 -3.35 2.78
C ASN A 81 6.79 -2.06 2.30
N ASN A 82 6.40 -1.18 3.22
CA ASN A 82 5.73 0.07 2.87
C ASN A 82 6.74 1.13 2.39
N PRO A 83 6.51 1.77 1.23
CA PRO A 83 7.37 2.87 0.73
C PRO A 83 7.51 4.05 1.70
N PHE A 84 6.49 4.30 2.52
CA PHE A 84 6.47 5.40 3.50
C PHE A 84 7.18 5.07 4.82
N ASN A 85 7.70 3.83 4.96
CA ASN A 85 8.48 3.48 6.12
C ASN A 85 9.78 4.30 6.14
N PRO A 86 10.07 5.04 7.23
CA PRO A 86 11.26 5.88 7.31
C PRO A 86 12.58 5.12 7.06
N VAL A 87 12.65 3.83 7.42
CA VAL A 87 13.85 3.02 7.19
C VAL A 87 14.10 2.75 5.71
N ASN A 88 13.07 2.86 4.87
CA ASN A 88 13.12 2.56 3.45
C ASN A 88 13.43 3.77 2.58
N GLN A 89 13.49 4.99 3.13
CA GLN A 89 13.58 6.25 2.36
C GLN A 89 14.66 6.24 1.27
N TYR A 90 15.78 5.56 1.52
CA TYR A 90 16.91 5.45 0.58
C TYR A 90 17.11 4.05 0.01
N HIS A 91 16.18 3.11 0.26
CA HIS A 91 16.23 1.80 -0.36
C HIS A 91 16.13 1.96 -1.89
N PRO A 92 16.99 1.30 -2.70
CA PRO A 92 17.00 1.44 -4.16
C PRO A 92 15.65 1.17 -4.82
N ASP A 93 14.91 0.18 -4.30
CA ASP A 93 13.60 -0.21 -4.83
C ASP A 93 12.44 0.58 -4.23
N ASN A 94 12.69 1.48 -3.25
CA ASN A 94 11.62 2.30 -2.71
C ASN A 94 11.16 3.29 -3.78
N PRO A 95 9.88 3.29 -4.20
CA PRO A 95 9.39 4.23 -5.21
C PRO A 95 9.51 5.69 -4.80
N LEU A 96 9.52 6.00 -3.51
CA LEU A 96 9.72 7.35 -2.97
C LEU A 96 11.19 7.76 -2.83
N ASN A 97 12.14 6.90 -3.21
CA ASN A 97 13.56 7.25 -3.22
C ASN A 97 13.79 8.49 -4.12
N PRO A 98 14.48 9.55 -3.64
CA PRO A 98 14.74 10.76 -4.43
C PRO A 98 15.39 10.50 -5.79
N ALA A 99 16.19 9.44 -5.93
CA ALA A 99 16.80 9.04 -7.19
C ALA A 99 15.77 8.71 -8.28
N ASN A 100 14.56 8.28 -7.90
CA ASN A 100 13.52 7.90 -8.86
C ASN A 100 12.97 9.08 -9.65
N LYS A 101 13.22 10.34 -9.26
CA LYS A 101 12.93 11.48 -10.14
C LYS A 101 13.61 11.37 -11.51
N TYR A 102 14.70 10.60 -11.60
CA TYR A 102 15.47 10.40 -12.82
C TYR A 102 15.35 8.98 -13.40
N ASN A 103 14.60 8.08 -12.74
CA ASN A 103 14.40 6.71 -13.21
C ASN A 103 12.90 6.43 -13.45
N PRO A 104 12.40 6.55 -14.68
CA PRO A 104 10.97 6.43 -14.98
C PRO A 104 10.40 5.01 -14.81
N ASN A 105 11.26 4.00 -14.60
CA ASN A 105 10.86 2.59 -14.62
C ASN A 105 10.44 2.03 -13.26
N VAL A 106 10.45 2.82 -12.19
CA VAL A 106 10.07 2.37 -10.85
C VAL A 106 8.57 2.62 -10.63
N PRO A 107 7.72 1.59 -10.54
CA PRO A 107 6.31 1.75 -10.21
C PRO A 107 6.14 2.17 -8.76
N PHE A 108 5.07 2.90 -8.44
CA PHE A 108 4.72 3.20 -7.05
C PHE A 108 3.96 2.03 -6.42
N ALA A 109 4.69 1.14 -5.75
CA ALA A 109 4.17 -0.05 -5.10
C ALA A 109 4.99 -0.41 -3.84
N PRO A 110 4.50 -1.30 -2.97
CA PRO A 110 5.30 -1.92 -1.91
C PRO A 110 6.61 -2.53 -2.41
N LEU A 111 7.61 -2.55 -1.53
CA LEU A 111 8.94 -3.09 -1.84
C LEU A 111 8.91 -4.56 -2.27
N ASP A 112 8.05 -5.36 -1.62
CA ASP A 112 7.95 -6.81 -1.84
C ASP A 112 6.76 -7.20 -2.74
N GLY A 113 5.93 -6.24 -3.16
CA GLY A 113 4.65 -6.49 -3.83
C GLY A 113 4.28 -5.34 -4.74
N GLY A 114 4.25 -5.46 -6.07
CA GLY A 114 4.61 -6.61 -6.85
C GLY A 114 5.12 -6.16 -8.22
N ALA A 115 6.24 -6.75 -8.61
CA ALA A 115 6.34 -7.17 -10.00
C ALA A 115 5.19 -8.16 -10.24
N ARG A 116 3.99 -7.64 -10.56
CA ARG A 116 3.14 -8.38 -11.48
C ARG A 116 4.06 -8.67 -12.67
N PRO A 117 4.27 -9.94 -13.08
CA PRO A 117 4.94 -10.18 -14.34
C PRO A 117 4.21 -9.28 -15.32
N ARG A 118 4.92 -8.30 -15.89
CA ARG A 118 4.37 -7.39 -16.88
C ARG A 118 3.61 -8.29 -17.84
N GLU A 119 2.27 -8.27 -17.78
CA GLU A 119 1.49 -9.00 -18.75
C GLU A 119 1.87 -8.29 -20.04
N MET A 120 2.74 -8.92 -20.83
CA MET A 120 3.07 -8.53 -22.18
C MET A 120 1.80 -8.77 -23.01
N THR A 121 0.70 -8.10 -22.66
CA THR A 121 -0.38 -7.85 -23.58
C THR A 121 0.14 -6.74 -24.48
N GLY A 122 0.91 -7.16 -25.48
CA GLY A 122 1.13 -6.38 -26.68
C GLY A 122 -0.22 -5.86 -27.19
N PRO A 123 -0.22 -4.77 -27.97
CA PRO A 123 -1.45 -4.11 -28.39
C PRO A 123 -2.42 -5.14 -28.97
N LYS A 124 -3.54 -5.38 -28.27
CA LYS A 124 -4.66 -6.13 -28.86
C LYS A 124 -5.09 -5.31 -30.05
N ASN A 125 -4.78 -5.82 -31.24
CA ASN A 125 -5.21 -5.30 -32.53
C ASN A 125 -6.66 -4.82 -32.43
N ARG A 126 -6.85 -3.50 -32.31
CA ARG A 126 -8.13 -2.88 -32.66
C ARG A 126 -8.22 -3.01 -34.16
N LYS A 127 -8.86 -4.09 -34.62
CA LYS A 127 -9.44 -4.08 -35.96
C LYS A 127 -10.39 -2.88 -35.98
N LEU A 128 -10.04 -1.90 -36.81
CA LEU A 128 -10.96 -0.87 -37.26
C LEU A 128 -12.18 -1.58 -37.84
N GLN A 129 -13.32 -1.39 -37.18
CA GLN A 129 -14.64 -1.39 -37.80
C GLN A 129 -15.21 0.01 -37.60
#